data_AF-A0A8H5X238-F1
#
_entry.id   AF-A0A8H5X238-F1
#
_cell.length_a   1.000
_cell.length_b   1.000
_cell.length_c   1.000
_cell.angle_alpha   90.00
_cell.angle_beta   90.00
_cell.angle_gamma   90.00
#
_symmetry.space_group_name_H-M   'P 1'
#
loop_
_entity.id
_entity.type
_entity.pdbx_description
1 polymer ?
#
loop_
_entity_poly.entity_id
_entity_poly.type
_entity_poly.pdbx_seq_one_letter_code
_entity_poly.pdbx_strand_id
1 'polypeptide(L)'
;MPQSARTAQTPTLIVKCQNSVTSHPNQHINLTISMTVKSTVNYLAPMALWEDTKPYEITGNVSADVPRTNFKFEPRDVEVQDARALPSEVSLSTHGFEWVTQTTTEDLKTDDSVTRRINELEEIFQDYFKADKVLTFRYQVK
;
A
#
# COMPACT_ATOMS: atom_id res chain seq x y z
N MET A 1 -16.68 19.01 -27.63
CA MET A 1 -15.45 18.37 -27.12
C MET A 1 -15.48 18.42 -25.61
N PRO A 2 -15.71 17.31 -24.88
CA PRO A 2 -15.51 17.29 -23.44
C PRO A 2 -14.13 16.74 -23.10
N GLN A 3 -13.41 17.46 -22.23
CA GLN A 3 -12.15 17.05 -21.64
C GLN A 3 -12.41 15.91 -20.66
N SER A 4 -11.83 14.73 -20.91
CA SER A 4 -11.93 13.58 -20.01
C SER A 4 -10.92 13.75 -18.87
N ALA A 5 -11.44 13.85 -17.65
CA ALA A 5 -10.68 14.02 -16.42
C ALA A 5 -9.87 12.74 -16.10
N ARG A 6 -8.57 12.90 -15.85
CA ARG A 6 -7.72 11.83 -15.33
C ARG A 6 -8.03 11.62 -13.85
N THR A 7 -8.60 10.48 -13.51
CA THR A 7 -8.77 10.05 -12.12
C THR A 7 -7.40 9.73 -11.56
N ALA A 8 -6.92 10.58 -10.65
CA ALA A 8 -5.69 10.34 -9.90
C ALA A 8 -5.88 9.13 -8.97
N GLN A 9 -5.01 8.14 -9.07
CA GLN A 9 -4.89 7.07 -8.09
C GLN A 9 -4.38 7.68 -6.78
N THR A 10 -5.20 7.61 -5.73
CA THR A 10 -4.83 8.09 -4.40
C THR A 10 -3.76 7.17 -3.81
N PRO A 11 -2.59 7.68 -3.40
CA PRO A 11 -1.57 6.87 -2.76
C PRO A 11 -2.06 6.39 -1.38
N THR A 12 -1.78 5.13 -1.05
CA THR A 12 -2.19 4.49 0.20
C THR A 12 -1.00 4.45 1.15
N LEU A 13 -1.07 5.17 2.27
CA LEU A 13 -0.06 5.15 3.32
C LEU A 13 -0.31 3.97 4.28
N ILE A 14 0.70 3.11 4.49
CA ILE A 14 0.68 2.04 5.48
C ILE A 14 1.49 2.50 6.70
N VAL A 15 0.82 2.89 7.77
CA VAL A 15 1.47 3.31 9.03
C VAL A 15 1.60 2.11 9.96
N LYS A 16 2.82 1.83 10.44
CA LYS A 16 3.07 0.79 11.44
C LYS A 16 3.50 1.45 12.76
N CYS A 17 2.64 1.41 13.77
CA CYS A 17 3.00 1.81 15.13
C CYS A 17 3.77 0.68 15.83
N GLN A 18 4.96 0.96 16.34
CA GLN A 18 5.70 0.05 17.22
C GLN A 18 5.89 0.72 18.58
N ASN A 19 5.53 0.01 19.66
CA ASN A 19 5.87 0.40 21.02
C ASN A 19 7.30 -0.06 21.32
N SER A 20 8.22 0.88 21.58
CA SER A 20 9.59 0.56 21.99
C SER A 20 9.74 0.58 23.51
N VAL A 21 10.15 -0.54 24.09
CA VAL A 21 10.67 -0.61 25.46
C VAL A 21 12.20 -0.46 25.39
N THR A 22 12.74 0.48 26.14
CA THR A 22 14.18 0.79 26.18
C THR A 22 14.98 -0.22 27.00
N SER A 23 15.96 -0.90 26.39
CA SER A 23 17.11 -1.44 27.12
C SER A 23 18.40 -1.51 26.27
N HIS A 24 19.40 -0.77 26.77
CA HIS A 24 20.88 -0.88 26.70
C HIS A 24 21.64 -1.17 25.37
N PRO A 25 22.80 -0.50 25.16
CA PRO A 25 23.55 -0.56 23.91
C PRO A 25 24.55 -1.72 23.92
N ASN A 26 24.46 -2.62 22.94
CA ASN A 26 25.54 -3.53 22.61
C ASN A 26 25.72 -3.56 21.10
N GLN A 27 26.91 -3.14 20.65
CA GLN A 27 27.27 -3.05 19.23
C GLN A 27 27.37 -4.45 18.62
N HIS A 28 26.38 -4.82 17.82
CA HIS A 28 26.49 -5.94 16.89
C HIS A 28 26.46 -5.40 15.46
N ILE A 29 27.48 -5.80 14.69
CA ILE A 29 27.60 -5.56 13.26
C ILE A 29 26.44 -6.33 12.60
N ASN A 30 25.36 -5.63 12.28
CA ASN A 30 24.24 -6.20 11.54
C ASN A 30 24.61 -6.25 10.06
N LEU A 31 25.09 -7.41 9.62
CA LEU A 31 25.01 -7.81 8.21
C LEU A 31 23.53 -8.00 7.89
N THR A 32 22.88 -6.93 7.40
CA THR A 32 21.52 -6.99 6.89
C THR A 32 21.54 -7.81 5.60
N ILE A 33 21.32 -9.12 5.70
CA ILE A 33 21.09 -9.98 4.54
C ILE A 33 19.69 -9.61 4.03
N SER A 34 19.62 -8.71 3.06
CA SER A 34 18.40 -8.43 2.31
C SER A 34 18.02 -9.68 1.51
N MET A 35 17.09 -10.48 2.03
CA MET A 35 16.58 -11.63 1.30
C MET A 35 15.77 -11.15 0.09
N THR A 36 16.35 -11.33 -1.10
CA THR A 36 15.68 -11.11 -2.38
C THR A 36 15.20 -12.47 -2.89
N VAL A 37 13.90 -12.57 -3.19
CA VAL A 37 13.29 -13.79 -3.71
C VAL A 37 12.75 -13.51 -5.11
N LYS A 38 13.05 -14.38 -6.08
CA LYS A 38 12.45 -14.30 -7.41
C LYS A 38 11.05 -14.89 -7.37
N SER A 39 10.10 -14.15 -7.93
CA SER A 39 8.70 -14.57 -8.04
C SER A 39 8.15 -14.19 -9.40
N THR A 40 7.08 -14.85 -9.83
CA THR A 40 6.37 -14.50 -11.06
C THR A 40 5.05 -13.83 -10.69
N VAL A 41 4.86 -12.59 -11.14
CA VAL A 41 3.63 -11.82 -10.92
C VAL A 41 2.88 -11.67 -12.24
N ASN A 42 1.57 -11.89 -12.21
CA ASN A 42 0.69 -11.80 -13.36
C ASN A 42 0.15 -10.37 -13.49
N TYR A 43 0.68 -9.60 -14.45
CA TYR A 43 0.26 -8.22 -14.71
C TYR A 43 -0.88 -8.19 -15.72
N LEU A 44 -1.82 -7.26 -15.56
CA LEU A 44 -2.87 -7.05 -16.54
C LEU A 44 -2.25 -6.52 -17.85
N ALA A 45 -2.39 -7.26 -18.94
CA ALA A 45 -1.72 -6.91 -20.19
C ALA A 45 -2.65 -6.08 -21.10
N PRO A 46 -2.16 -4.98 -21.68
CA PRO A 46 -2.96 -4.12 -22.53
C PRO A 46 -3.52 -4.87 -23.74
N MET A 47 -4.76 -4.59 -24.08
CA MET A 47 -5.46 -5.15 -25.24
C MET A 47 -6.13 -4.03 -26.03
N ALA A 48 -6.14 -4.15 -27.36
CA ALA A 48 -6.72 -3.14 -28.24
C ALA A 48 -8.20 -2.84 -27.92
N LEU A 49 -8.96 -3.86 -27.50
CA LEU A 49 -10.36 -3.71 -27.09
C LEU A 49 -10.57 -2.74 -25.92
N TRP A 50 -9.54 -2.42 -25.13
CA TRP A 50 -9.70 -1.55 -23.96
C TRP A 50 -9.86 -0.08 -24.29
N GLU A 51 -9.48 0.33 -25.49
CA GLU A 51 -9.70 1.69 -26.00
C GLU A 51 -11.20 1.97 -26.13
N ASP A 52 -11.97 0.97 -26.55
CA ASP A 52 -13.41 1.09 -26.79
C ASP A 52 -14.25 0.51 -25.64
N THR A 53 -13.75 -0.51 -24.94
CA THR A 53 -14.50 -1.27 -23.93
C THR A 53 -13.67 -1.55 -22.68
N LYS A 54 -14.11 -1.07 -21.52
CA LYS A 54 -13.40 -1.29 -20.25
C LYS A 54 -13.21 -2.78 -19.93
N PRO A 55 -12.12 -3.16 -19.24
CA PRO A 55 -11.92 -4.51 -18.73
C PRO A 55 -13.08 -4.98 -17.84
N TYR A 56 -13.53 -6.22 -18.02
CA TYR A 56 -14.59 -6.85 -17.24
C TYR A 56 -14.33 -8.35 -17.03
N GLU A 57 -14.93 -8.87 -15.97
CA GLU A 57 -15.12 -10.29 -15.72
C GLU A 57 -16.58 -10.52 -15.32
N ILE A 58 -17.26 -11.42 -16.02
CA ILE A 58 -18.63 -11.81 -15.71
C ILE A 58 -18.58 -13.06 -14.83
N THR A 59 -19.06 -12.93 -13.60
CA THR A 59 -19.28 -14.05 -12.67
C THR A 59 -20.73 -14.56 -12.81
N GLY A 60 -20.95 -15.88 -12.70
CA GLY A 60 -22.29 -16.50 -12.81
C GLY A 60 -22.60 -17.17 -14.17
N ASN A 61 -23.87 -17.47 -14.44
CA ASN A 61 -24.29 -18.17 -15.66
C ASN A 61 -24.46 -17.18 -16.83
N VAL A 62 -23.71 -17.40 -17.90
CA VAL A 62 -23.84 -16.69 -19.18
C VAL A 62 -23.88 -17.71 -20.32
N SER A 63 -24.45 -17.32 -21.46
CA SER A 63 -24.40 -18.15 -22.68
C SER A 63 -22.95 -18.42 -23.07
N ALA A 64 -22.70 -19.60 -23.65
CA ALA A 64 -21.37 -19.99 -24.12
C ALA A 64 -20.79 -19.02 -25.18
N ASP A 65 -21.65 -18.29 -25.89
CA ASP A 65 -21.27 -17.35 -26.94
C ASP A 65 -20.78 -15.99 -26.41
N VAL A 66 -20.96 -15.72 -25.11
CA VAL A 66 -20.56 -14.45 -24.50
C VAL A 66 -19.18 -14.62 -23.84
N PRO A 67 -18.13 -13.91 -24.30
CA PRO A 67 -16.84 -13.92 -23.63
C PRO A 67 -16.99 -13.46 -22.18
N ARG A 68 -16.55 -14.30 -21.26
CA ARG A 68 -16.64 -14.03 -19.81
C ARG A 68 -15.71 -12.91 -19.35
N THR A 69 -14.61 -12.73 -20.06
CA THR A 69 -13.63 -11.68 -19.78
C THR A 69 -13.16 -11.05 -21.08
N ASN A 70 -12.66 -9.83 -21.01
CA ASN A 70 -11.96 -9.14 -22.10
C ASN A 70 -10.57 -8.63 -21.65
N PHE A 71 -9.99 -9.26 -20.62
CA PHE A 71 -8.62 -9.01 -20.20
C PHE A 71 -7.78 -10.29 -20.24
N LYS A 72 -6.47 -10.11 -20.29
CA LYS A 72 -5.48 -11.17 -20.19
C LYS A 72 -4.41 -10.76 -19.20
N PHE A 73 -3.80 -11.75 -18.56
CA PHE A 73 -2.62 -11.53 -17.72
C PHE A 73 -1.35 -11.94 -18.45
N GLU A 74 -0.28 -11.19 -18.24
CA GLU A 74 1.07 -11.49 -18.70
C GLU A 74 1.96 -11.76 -17.47
N PRO A 75 2.56 -12.96 -17.36
CA PRO A 75 3.49 -13.25 -16.28
C PRO A 75 4.79 -12.46 -16.47
N ARG A 76 5.30 -11.87 -15.40
CA ARG A 76 6.61 -11.23 -15.36
C ARG A 76 7.37 -11.68 -14.14
N ASP A 77 8.62 -12.05 -14.34
CA ASP A 77 9.52 -12.35 -13.23
C ASP A 77 9.94 -11.05 -12.56
N VAL A 78 9.77 -11.01 -11.25
CA VAL A 78 10.08 -9.86 -10.41
C VAL A 78 10.88 -10.29 -9.20
N GLU A 79 11.73 -9.38 -8.74
CA GLU A 79 12.47 -9.54 -7.50
C GLU A 79 11.65 -8.95 -6.36
N VAL A 80 11.33 -9.79 -5.38
CA VAL A 80 10.60 -9.41 -4.17
C VAL A 80 11.62 -9.25 -3.04
N GLN A 81 11.63 -8.08 -2.43
CA GLN A 81 12.53 -7.74 -1.32
C GLN A 81 11.72 -7.50 -0.05
N ASP A 82 12.29 -7.86 1.11
CA ASP A 82 11.68 -7.51 2.39
C ASP A 82 11.84 -6.01 2.67
N ALA A 83 10.78 -5.25 2.43
CA ALA A 83 10.75 -3.80 2.64
C ALA A 83 11.04 -3.38 4.09
N ARG A 84 10.93 -4.28 5.08
CA ARG A 84 11.25 -3.99 6.49
C ARG A 84 12.76 -3.85 6.72
N ALA A 85 13.58 -4.41 5.83
CA ALA A 85 15.03 -4.30 5.89
C ALA A 85 15.54 -2.96 5.30
N LEU A 86 14.69 -2.22 4.60
CA LEU A 86 15.06 -1.01 3.82
C LEU A 86 14.17 0.21 4.18
N PRO A 87 13.97 0.56 5.46
CA PRO A 87 13.02 1.59 5.85
C PRO A 87 13.34 2.98 5.28
N SER A 88 14.61 3.29 5.06
CA SER A 88 15.08 4.58 4.52
C SER A 88 15.06 4.67 2.99
N GLU A 89 14.85 3.56 2.28
CA GLU A 89 14.92 3.52 0.81
C GLU A 89 13.52 3.59 0.16
N VAL A 90 12.47 3.40 0.97
CA VAL A 90 11.08 3.39 0.52
C VAL A 90 10.45 4.76 0.76
N SER A 91 10.18 5.49 -0.33
CA SER A 91 9.50 6.79 -0.33
C SER A 91 8.15 6.76 -1.03
N LEU A 92 7.22 7.62 -0.56
CA LEU A 92 5.86 7.71 -1.08
C LEU A 92 5.84 8.05 -2.58
N SER A 93 6.73 8.94 -3.02
CA SER A 93 6.79 9.43 -4.41
C SER A 93 7.23 8.36 -5.40
N THR A 94 8.11 7.44 -4.99
CA THR A 94 8.71 6.44 -5.88
C THR A 94 7.96 5.12 -5.81
N HIS A 95 7.54 4.72 -4.61
CA HIS A 95 6.99 3.38 -4.36
C HIS A 95 5.47 3.40 -4.13
N GLY A 96 4.87 4.57 -3.96
CA GLY A 96 3.45 4.72 -3.60
C GLY A 96 3.16 4.47 -2.12
N PHE A 97 4.18 4.19 -1.29
CA PHE A 97 4.11 4.09 0.16
C PHE A 97 5.44 4.50 0.81
N GLU A 98 5.44 4.83 2.10
CA GLU A 98 6.61 5.26 2.88
C GLU A 98 6.54 4.70 4.29
N TRP A 99 7.70 4.35 4.87
CA TRP A 99 7.79 3.98 6.28
C TRP A 99 8.00 5.23 7.14
N VAL A 100 6.99 5.59 7.94
CA VAL A 100 7.13 6.66 8.94
C VAL A 100 7.03 6.08 10.34
N THR A 101 8.07 6.33 11.15
CA THR A 101 8.09 5.92 12.56
C THR A 101 7.57 7.06 13.42
N GLN A 102 6.56 6.76 14.23
CA GLN A 102 5.96 7.69 15.18
C GLN A 102 5.94 7.05 16.56
N THR A 103 6.57 7.70 17.54
CA THR A 103 6.52 7.28 18.95
C THR A 103 5.30 7.88 19.63
N THR A 104 4.68 7.13 20.53
CA THR A 104 3.67 7.65 21.45
C THR A 104 3.96 7.18 22.87
N THR A 105 3.64 8.03 23.84
CA THR A 105 3.67 7.70 25.26
C THR A 105 2.29 7.24 25.76
N GLU A 106 1.26 7.32 24.92
CA GLU A 106 -0.09 6.91 25.24
C GLU A 106 -0.25 5.37 25.22
N ASP A 107 -0.99 4.84 26.18
CA ASP A 107 -1.34 3.42 26.24
C ASP A 107 -2.55 3.13 25.33
N LEU A 108 -2.31 2.44 24.21
CA LEU A 108 -3.30 2.16 23.16
C LEU A 108 -4.17 0.92 23.46
N LYS A 109 -4.70 0.81 24.69
CA LYS A 109 -5.49 -0.36 25.13
C LYS A 109 -6.99 -0.21 24.97
N THR A 110 -7.48 1.02 24.81
CA THR A 110 -8.92 1.31 24.70
C THR A 110 -9.25 1.82 23.30
N ASP A 111 -10.49 1.61 22.85
CA ASP A 111 -10.91 2.15 21.55
C ASP A 111 -10.81 3.68 21.49
N ASP A 112 -11.04 4.37 22.61
CA ASP A 112 -10.91 5.82 22.71
C ASP A 112 -9.46 6.28 22.55
N SER A 113 -8.50 5.60 23.19
CA SER A 113 -7.06 5.92 23.06
C SER A 113 -6.56 5.68 21.64
N VAL A 114 -6.99 4.58 21.02
CA VAL A 114 -6.68 4.29 19.61
C VAL A 114 -7.27 5.35 18.69
N THR A 115 -8.53 5.75 18.91
CA THR A 115 -9.22 6.74 18.08
C THR A 115 -8.56 8.12 18.20
N ARG A 116 -8.23 8.55 19.42
CA ARG A 116 -7.48 9.79 19.64
C ARG A 116 -6.15 9.78 18.91
N ARG A 117 -5.38 8.67 19.04
CA ARG A 117 -4.09 8.54 18.38
C ARG A 117 -4.20 8.57 16.85
N ILE A 118 -5.26 7.99 16.29
CA ILE A 118 -5.51 8.06 14.83
C ILE A 118 -5.69 9.52 14.40
N ASN A 119 -6.53 10.29 15.11
CA ASN A 119 -6.76 11.70 14.77
C ASN A 119 -5.47 12.52 14.84
N GLU A 120 -4.65 12.31 15.88
CA GLU A 120 -3.33 12.95 15.99
C GLU A 120 -2.41 12.60 14.81
N LEU A 121 -2.40 11.34 14.39
CA LEU A 121 -1.61 10.90 13.25
C LEU A 121 -2.11 11.54 11.95
N GLU A 122 -3.42 11.67 11.77
CA GLU A 122 -4.01 12.35 10.60
C GLU A 122 -3.51 13.79 10.50
N GLU A 123 -3.51 14.55 11.60
CA GLU A 123 -2.99 15.93 11.62
C GLU A 123 -1.49 15.96 11.31
N ILE A 124 -0.69 15.10 11.94
CA ILE A 124 0.75 15.01 11.70
C ILE A 124 1.06 14.71 10.23
N PHE A 125 0.35 13.75 9.64
CA PHE A 125 0.58 13.36 8.25
C PHE A 125 0.05 14.39 7.26
N GLN A 126 -1.03 15.09 7.60
CA GLN A 126 -1.53 16.19 6.79
C GLN A 126 -0.47 17.28 6.66
N ASP A 127 0.17 17.64 7.78
CA ASP A 127 1.24 18.62 7.83
C ASP A 127 2.55 18.13 7.19
N TYR A 128 2.92 16.87 7.40
CA TYR A 128 4.16 16.29 6.87
C TYR A 128 4.13 16.21 5.34
N PHE A 129 3.02 15.71 4.77
CA PHE A 129 2.88 15.56 3.32
C PHE A 129 2.30 16.80 2.62
N LYS A 130 1.90 17.84 3.37
CA LYS A 130 1.14 18.99 2.85
C LYS A 130 -0.08 18.54 2.06
N ALA A 131 -0.78 17.53 2.59
CA ALA A 131 -1.92 16.92 1.94
C ALA A 131 -3.19 17.74 2.20
N ASP A 132 -4.08 17.84 1.21
CA ASP A 132 -5.39 18.46 1.41
C ASP A 132 -6.28 17.60 2.34
N LYS A 133 -6.06 16.28 2.34
CA LYS A 133 -6.84 15.33 3.12
C LYS A 133 -6.01 14.08 3.45
N VAL A 134 -6.19 13.57 4.67
CA VAL A 134 -5.71 12.26 5.12
C VAL A 134 -6.92 11.37 5.40
N LEU A 135 -6.83 10.08 5.06
CA LEU A 135 -7.88 9.10 5.29
C LEU A 135 -7.29 7.89 6.01
N THR A 136 -7.76 7.60 7.23
CA THR A 136 -7.37 6.39 7.95
C THR A 136 -8.39 5.27 7.76
N PHE A 137 -7.88 4.07 7.45
CA PHE A 137 -8.68 2.85 7.36
C PHE A 137 -8.44 1.96 8.58
N ARG A 138 -9.46 1.76 9.41
CA ARG A 138 -9.39 0.80 10.53
C ARG A 138 -9.70 -0.60 10.01
N TYR A 139 -8.66 -1.40 9.80
CA TYR A 139 -8.82 -2.81 9.48
C TYR A 139 -8.96 -3.63 10.76
N GLN A 140 -10.15 -4.16 11.01
CA GLN A 140 -10.35 -5.22 12.00
C GLN A 140 -10.23 -6.57 11.29
N VAL A 141 -9.18 -7.33 11.60
CA VAL A 141 -9.13 -8.75 11.23
C VAL A 141 -10.08 -9.46 12.20
N LYS A 142 -11.21 -9.94 11.67
CA LYS A 142 -12.17 -10.77 12.42
C LYS A 142 -11.73 -12.23 12.38
#